data_AF-A0A2T2TBU7-F1
#
_entry.id   AF-A0A2T2TBU7-F1
#
_cell.length_a   1.000
_cell.length_b   1.000
_cell.length_c   1.000
_cell.angle_alpha   90.00
_cell.angle_beta   90.00
_cell.angle_gamma   90.00
#
_symmetry.space_group_name_H-M   'P 1'
#
loop_
_entity.id
_entity.type
_entity.pdbx_description
1 polymer ?
#
loop_
_entity_poly.entity_id
_entity_poly.type
_entity_poly.pdbx_seq_one_letter_code
_entity_poly.pdbx_strand_id
1 'polypeptide(L)'
;WAVRRQRGGLASAAIAGAGLIKLYPFALGPFLLRRFGWRAVWPGALVVVGLSTPYAAPYAIPHVKESVDLFAQLFEFNAGPYYALKHVLWAWTGADWSKTIGPWFRRVFLASLPVLYVLDAWRDWSFRRACLLLIGTFLVLSTTVHPWYLLPVIGLSVMGPCPSWHWIWLGLCSVGTYLFYVDGLYWTWIWLGWGGAGALFLFKSYWTQIVRWRTRARKSLVRNP
;
A
#
# COMPACT_ATOMS: atom_id res chain seq x y z
N TRP A 1 -17.30 0.87 1.59
CA TRP A 1 -18.76 1.08 1.74
C TRP A 1 -19.27 0.54 3.08
N ALA A 2 -19.10 -0.76 3.37
CA ALA A 2 -19.63 -1.40 4.59
C ALA A 2 -19.24 -0.70 5.90
N VAL A 3 -17.98 -0.27 6.03
CA VAL A 3 -17.50 0.52 7.18
C VAL A 3 -18.28 1.83 7.35
N ARG A 4 -18.61 2.54 6.27
CA ARG A 4 -19.42 3.79 6.34
C ARG A 4 -20.86 3.53 6.77
N ARG A 5 -21.39 2.34 6.47
CA ARG A 5 -22.72 1.88 6.87
C ARG A 5 -22.72 1.23 8.27
N GLN A 6 -21.60 1.29 9.00
CA GLN A 6 -21.42 0.64 10.31
C GLN A 6 -21.64 -0.88 10.28
N ARG A 7 -21.41 -1.53 9.12
CA ARG A 7 -21.57 -2.98 8.94
C ARG A 7 -20.22 -3.70 9.10
N GLY A 8 -19.76 -3.85 10.34
CA GLY A 8 -18.45 -4.44 10.66
C GLY A 8 -18.27 -5.87 10.13
N GLY A 9 -19.26 -6.74 10.29
CA GLY A 9 -19.20 -8.12 9.83
C GLY A 9 -19.05 -8.25 8.30
N LEU A 10 -19.83 -7.48 7.54
CA LEU A 10 -19.70 -7.43 6.07
C LEU A 10 -18.34 -6.87 5.64
N ALA A 11 -17.83 -5.85 6.36
CA ALA A 11 -16.51 -5.31 6.07
C ALA A 11 -15.40 -6.36 6.30
N SER A 12 -15.51 -7.14 7.38
CA SER A 12 -14.58 -8.22 7.67
C SER A 12 -14.62 -9.35 6.64
N ALA A 13 -15.82 -9.81 6.27
CA ALA A 13 -16.00 -10.80 5.20
C ALA A 13 -15.41 -10.34 3.86
N ALA A 14 -15.63 -9.07 3.49
CA ALA A 14 -15.06 -8.50 2.27
C ALA A 14 -13.52 -8.40 2.30
N ILE A 15 -12.93 -8.02 3.44
CA ILE A 15 -11.48 -7.98 3.60
C ILE A 15 -10.88 -9.38 3.59
N ALA A 16 -11.53 -10.36 4.24
CA ALA A 16 -11.12 -11.75 4.22
C ALA A 16 -11.14 -12.33 2.79
N GLY A 17 -12.23 -12.10 2.05
CA GLY A 17 -12.32 -12.51 0.65
C GLY A 17 -11.22 -11.87 -0.21
N ALA A 18 -10.95 -10.58 -0.04
CA ALA A 18 -9.83 -9.93 -0.73
C ALA A 18 -8.46 -10.51 -0.30
N GLY A 19 -8.30 -10.84 0.97
CA GLY A 19 -7.13 -11.48 1.57
C GLY A 19 -6.80 -12.84 0.96
N LEU A 20 -7.83 -13.62 0.63
CA LEU A 20 -7.70 -14.92 -0.03
C LEU A 20 -7.26 -14.80 -1.50
N ILE A 21 -7.46 -13.64 -2.13
CA ILE A 21 -7.01 -13.36 -3.51
C ILE A 21 -5.60 -12.75 -3.52
N LYS A 22 -5.33 -11.82 -2.60
CA LYS A 22 -4.03 -11.19 -2.38
C LYS A 22 -3.81 -11.07 -0.89
N LEU A 23 -2.60 -11.30 -0.37
CA LEU A 23 -2.38 -11.38 1.08
C LEU A 23 -2.47 -10.03 1.82
N TYR A 24 -2.07 -8.92 1.19
CA TYR A 24 -1.96 -7.61 1.87
C TYR A 24 -3.27 -7.04 2.50
N PRO A 25 -4.48 -7.29 1.98
CA PRO A 25 -5.73 -6.88 2.64
C PRO A 25 -5.91 -7.50 4.02
N PHE A 26 -5.35 -8.67 4.34
CA PHE A 26 -5.41 -9.21 5.70
C PHE A 26 -4.79 -8.27 6.74
N ALA A 27 -3.78 -7.49 6.34
CA ALA A 27 -3.16 -6.50 7.22
C ALA A 27 -4.10 -5.31 7.57
N LEU A 28 -5.29 -5.21 6.94
CA LEU A 28 -6.35 -4.28 7.32
C LEU A 28 -7.20 -4.77 8.51
N GLY A 29 -7.06 -6.03 8.91
CA GLY A 29 -7.82 -6.64 10.01
C GLY A 29 -7.75 -5.84 11.32
N PRO A 30 -6.56 -5.48 11.82
CA PRO A 30 -6.43 -4.69 13.05
C PRO A 30 -7.15 -3.32 13.00
N PHE A 31 -7.21 -2.67 11.82
CA PHE A 31 -7.98 -1.44 11.66
C PHE A 31 -9.49 -1.66 11.81
N LEU A 32 -10.02 -2.79 11.36
CA LEU A 32 -11.42 -3.16 11.60
C LEU A 32 -11.67 -3.53 13.06
N LEU A 33 -10.76 -4.29 13.66
CA LEU A 33 -10.85 -4.70 15.06
C LEU A 33 -10.95 -3.47 15.98
N ARG A 34 -10.10 -2.45 15.77
CA ARG A 34 -10.17 -1.18 16.52
C ARG A 34 -11.53 -0.48 16.42
N ARG A 35 -12.17 -0.54 15.24
CA ARG A 35 -13.38 0.24 14.94
C ARG A 35 -14.69 -0.45 15.32
N PHE A 36 -14.72 -1.79 15.25
CA PHE A 36 -15.95 -2.57 15.43
C PHE A 36 -15.86 -3.64 16.53
N GLY A 37 -14.68 -3.79 17.15
CA GLY A 37 -14.43 -4.81 18.16
C GLY A 37 -14.34 -6.23 17.59
N TRP A 38 -14.11 -7.19 18.48
CA TRP A 38 -13.87 -8.59 18.14
C TRP A 38 -15.05 -9.26 17.42
N ARG A 39 -16.30 -8.86 17.73
CA ARG A 39 -17.52 -9.41 17.12
C ARG A 39 -17.55 -9.24 15.61
N ALA A 40 -16.95 -8.16 15.10
CA ALA A 40 -16.89 -7.91 13.67
C ALA A 40 -15.87 -8.79 12.94
N VAL A 41 -14.98 -9.50 13.63
CA VAL A 41 -13.91 -10.31 13.01
C VAL A 41 -14.40 -11.70 12.62
N TRP A 42 -15.33 -12.30 13.37
CA TRP A 42 -15.81 -13.67 13.11
C TRP A 42 -16.31 -13.91 11.70
N PRO A 43 -17.10 -13.02 11.07
CA PRO A 43 -17.56 -13.26 9.71
C PRO A 43 -16.40 -13.42 8.72
N GLY A 44 -15.32 -12.64 8.87
CA GLY A 44 -14.11 -12.81 8.06
C GLY A 44 -13.39 -14.11 8.37
N ALA A 45 -13.26 -14.49 9.64
CA ALA A 45 -12.67 -15.77 10.03
C ALA A 45 -13.43 -16.96 9.44
N LEU A 46 -14.77 -16.92 9.46
CA LEU A 46 -15.62 -17.95 8.86
C LEU A 46 -15.44 -18.04 7.34
N VAL A 47 -15.28 -16.89 6.65
CA VAL A 47 -14.97 -16.88 5.21
C VAL A 47 -13.61 -17.53 4.93
N VAL A 48 -12.58 -17.20 5.72
CA VAL A 48 -11.25 -17.83 5.58
C VAL A 48 -11.34 -19.33 5.81
N VAL A 49 -11.91 -19.76 6.94
CA VAL A 49 -12.03 -21.18 7.27
C VAL A 49 -12.84 -21.90 6.20
N GLY A 50 -14.03 -21.41 5.86
CA GLY A 50 -14.91 -22.06 4.89
C GLY A 50 -14.28 -22.23 3.50
N LEU A 51 -13.60 -21.20 3.00
CA LEU A 51 -12.97 -21.25 1.67
C LEU A 51 -11.61 -21.96 1.66
N SER A 52 -10.89 -21.99 2.78
CA SER A 52 -9.60 -22.68 2.87
C SER A 52 -9.70 -24.15 3.28
N THR A 53 -10.82 -24.58 3.88
CA THR A 53 -11.00 -25.98 4.35
C THR A 53 -10.80 -27.03 3.25
N PRO A 54 -11.32 -26.87 2.01
CA PRO A 54 -11.08 -27.85 0.94
C PRO A 54 -9.61 -28.00 0.55
N TYR A 55 -8.76 -27.04 0.93
CA TYR A 55 -7.32 -27.00 0.62
C TYR A 55 -6.45 -27.24 1.85
N ALA A 56 -7.04 -27.62 2.99
CA ALA A 56 -6.33 -27.83 4.25
C ALA A 56 -5.53 -29.14 4.21
N ALA A 57 -4.34 -29.08 3.62
CA ALA A 57 -3.37 -30.17 3.61
C ALA A 57 -2.14 -29.84 4.47
N PRO A 58 -1.44 -30.83 5.06
CA PRO A 58 -0.25 -30.58 5.88
C PRO A 58 0.86 -29.79 5.17
N TYR A 59 0.97 -29.96 3.85
CA TYR A 59 1.95 -29.27 2.99
C TYR A 59 1.52 -27.88 2.54
N ALA A 60 0.27 -27.47 2.76
CA ALA A 60 -0.26 -26.21 2.24
C ALA A 60 0.50 -24.99 2.79
N ILE A 61 0.73 -24.94 4.11
CA ILE A 61 1.41 -23.81 4.75
C ILE A 61 2.89 -23.70 4.31
N PRO A 62 3.70 -24.79 4.28
CA PRO A 62 5.04 -24.76 3.70
C PRO A 62 5.07 -24.19 2.28
N HIS A 63 4.20 -24.64 1.37
CA HIS A 63 4.17 -24.16 -0.01
C HIS A 63 3.71 -22.71 -0.16
N VAL A 64 2.78 -22.26 0.70
CA VAL A 64 2.42 -20.83 0.76
C VAL A 64 3.62 -19.99 1.18
N LYS A 65 4.38 -20.43 2.18
CA LYS A 65 5.61 -19.75 2.61
C LYS A 65 6.65 -19.72 1.48
N GLU A 66 6.91 -20.85 0.83
CA GLU A 66 7.83 -20.95 -0.32
C GLU A 66 7.42 -19.97 -1.43
N SER A 67 6.13 -19.91 -1.76
CA SER A 67 5.60 -18.95 -2.74
C SER A 67 5.86 -17.50 -2.32
N VAL A 68 5.61 -17.15 -1.06
CA VAL A 68 5.85 -15.79 -0.54
C VAL A 68 7.36 -15.44 -0.53
N ASP A 69 8.23 -16.40 -0.19
CA ASP A 69 9.69 -16.21 -0.26
C ASP A 69 10.16 -16.03 -1.70
N LEU A 70 9.64 -16.82 -2.64
CA LEU A 70 9.90 -16.70 -4.08
C LEU A 70 9.57 -15.29 -4.60
N PHE A 71 8.38 -14.78 -4.29
CA PHE A 71 7.95 -13.42 -4.68
C PHE A 71 8.85 -12.34 -4.10
N ALA A 72 9.32 -12.49 -2.85
CA ALA A 72 10.15 -11.50 -2.20
C ALA A 72 11.62 -11.51 -2.65
N GLN A 73 12.10 -12.60 -3.25
CA GLN A 73 13.52 -12.79 -3.60
C GLN A 73 13.80 -12.67 -5.10
N LEU A 74 12.87 -13.13 -5.95
CA LEU A 74 13.14 -13.28 -7.38
C LEU A 74 12.35 -12.31 -8.26
N PHE A 75 11.18 -11.87 -7.81
CA PHE A 75 10.32 -11.03 -8.65
C PHE A 75 10.71 -9.56 -8.48
N GLU A 76 11.00 -8.93 -9.62
CA GLU A 76 11.28 -7.51 -9.74
C GLU A 76 10.46 -6.94 -10.89
N PHE A 77 9.51 -6.05 -10.58
CA PHE A 77 8.73 -5.39 -11.62
C PHE A 77 8.17 -4.06 -11.16
N ASN A 78 8.46 -2.97 -11.89
CA ASN A 78 7.89 -1.63 -11.63
C ASN A 78 8.03 -1.17 -10.17
N ALA A 79 9.14 -1.53 -9.52
CA ALA A 79 9.38 -1.22 -8.12
C ALA A 79 10.34 -0.04 -7.99
N GLY A 80 9.83 1.18 -8.18
CA GLY A 80 10.65 2.40 -8.24
C GLY A 80 11.59 2.59 -7.05
N PRO A 81 11.11 2.58 -5.79
CA PRO A 81 11.97 2.74 -4.61
C PRO A 81 13.02 1.62 -4.47
N TYR A 82 12.62 0.39 -4.80
CA TYR A 82 13.52 -0.77 -4.81
C TYR A 82 14.63 -0.61 -5.84
N TYR A 83 14.28 -0.26 -7.08
CA TYR A 83 15.25 -0.03 -8.16
C TYR A 83 16.17 1.14 -7.85
N ALA A 84 15.66 2.25 -7.31
CA ALA A 84 16.49 3.38 -6.90
C ALA A 84 17.56 2.96 -5.90
N LEU A 85 17.19 2.20 -4.85
CA LEU A 85 18.15 1.69 -3.87
C LEU A 85 19.14 0.69 -4.50
N LYS A 86 18.65 -0.23 -5.33
CA LYS A 86 19.47 -1.22 -6.05
C LYS A 86 20.52 -0.53 -6.93
N HIS A 87 20.15 0.50 -7.68
CA HIS A 87 21.08 1.27 -8.51
C HIS A 87 22.13 2.01 -7.68
N VAL A 88 21.75 2.61 -6.55
CA VAL A 88 22.70 3.27 -5.64
C VAL A 88 23.71 2.27 -5.07
N LEU A 89 23.25 1.10 -4.60
CA LEU A 89 24.12 0.07 -4.05
C LEU A 89 25.03 -0.54 -5.11
N TRP A 90 24.52 -0.74 -6.32
CA TRP A 90 25.33 -1.21 -7.45
C TRP A 90 26.42 -0.19 -7.82
N ALA A 91 26.08 1.10 -7.89
CA ALA A 91 27.06 2.15 -8.18
C ALA A 91 28.16 2.25 -7.10
N TRP A 92 27.84 1.95 -5.84
CA TRP A 92 28.80 2.02 -4.73
C TRP A 92 29.65 0.76 -4.56
N THR A 93 29.07 -0.43 -4.77
CA THR A 93 29.71 -1.71 -4.44
C THR A 93 30.10 -2.54 -5.66
N GLY A 94 29.58 -2.24 -6.85
CA GLY A 94 29.72 -3.04 -8.06
C GLY A 94 28.98 -4.38 -8.05
N ALA A 95 28.36 -4.75 -6.93
CA ALA A 95 27.71 -6.05 -6.73
C ALA A 95 26.19 -5.97 -6.88
N ASP A 96 25.55 -7.09 -7.22
CA ASP A 96 24.10 -7.21 -7.23
C ASP A 96 23.55 -7.55 -5.84
N TRP A 97 22.76 -6.64 -5.28
CA TRP A 97 22.14 -6.75 -3.96
C TRP A 97 20.68 -7.22 -3.99
N SER A 98 20.16 -7.64 -5.14
CA SER A 98 18.74 -7.96 -5.34
C SER A 98 18.17 -8.93 -4.33
N LYS A 99 18.87 -10.06 -4.13
CA LYS A 99 18.47 -11.13 -3.19
C LYS A 99 18.47 -10.69 -1.73
N THR A 100 19.13 -9.57 -1.42
CA THR A 100 19.23 -9.00 -0.07
C THR A 100 18.19 -7.90 0.14
N ILE A 101 18.02 -6.99 -0.82
CA ILE A 101 17.11 -5.84 -0.71
C ILE A 101 15.66 -6.30 -0.58
N GLY A 102 15.21 -7.27 -1.37
CA GLY A 102 13.82 -7.76 -1.33
C GLY A 102 13.37 -8.26 0.05
N PRO A 103 14.11 -9.19 0.69
CA PRO A 103 13.84 -9.60 2.07
C PRO A 103 13.95 -8.47 3.10
N TRP A 104 14.79 -7.46 2.88
CA TRP A 104 14.84 -6.27 3.72
C TRP A 104 13.58 -5.40 3.58
N PHE A 105 13.13 -5.14 2.36
CA PHE A 105 11.90 -4.41 2.07
C PHE A 105 10.68 -5.06 2.75
N ARG A 106 10.57 -6.39 2.65
CA ARG A 106 9.57 -7.17 3.38
C ARG A 106 9.64 -6.94 4.89
N ARG A 107 10.83 -6.99 5.49
CA ARG A 107 11.02 -6.77 6.93
C ARG A 107 10.63 -5.35 7.34
N VAL A 108 11.01 -4.34 6.56
CA VAL A 108 10.63 -2.95 6.81
C VAL A 108 9.11 -2.77 6.71
N PHE A 109 8.46 -3.40 5.74
CA PHE A 109 6.99 -3.38 5.64
C PHE A 109 6.33 -3.98 6.89
N LEU A 110 6.76 -5.17 7.32
CA LEU A 110 6.22 -5.81 8.52
C LEU A 110 6.46 -4.97 9.78
N ALA A 111 7.66 -4.38 9.93
CA ALA A 111 7.99 -3.49 11.04
C ALA A 111 7.17 -2.19 11.02
N SER A 112 6.68 -1.75 9.86
CA SER A 112 5.82 -0.57 9.74
C SER A 112 4.38 -0.83 10.23
N LEU A 113 3.91 -2.09 10.26
CA LEU A 113 2.51 -2.40 10.59
C LEU A 113 2.12 -1.96 12.02
N PRO A 114 2.86 -2.30 13.09
CA PRO A 114 2.55 -1.82 14.44
C PRO A 114 2.54 -0.29 14.51
N VAL A 115 3.47 0.38 13.83
CA VAL A 115 3.54 1.84 13.77
C VAL A 115 2.26 2.41 13.13
N LEU A 116 1.81 1.85 12.01
CA LEU A 116 0.58 2.27 11.36
C LEU A 116 -0.65 2.03 12.25
N TYR A 117 -0.71 0.94 12.98
CA TYR A 117 -1.81 0.64 13.90
C TYR A 117 -1.86 1.61 15.09
N VAL A 118 -0.71 1.90 15.70
CA VAL A 118 -0.61 2.88 16.79
C VAL A 118 -0.95 4.29 16.29
N LEU A 119 -0.46 4.67 15.12
CA LEU A 119 -0.78 5.98 14.53
C LEU A 119 -2.25 6.12 14.17
N ASP A 120 -2.89 5.06 13.67
CA ASP A 120 -4.33 5.02 13.43
C ASP A 120 -5.13 5.21 14.73
N ALA A 121 -4.70 4.57 15.81
CA ALA A 121 -5.33 4.71 17.12
C ALA A 121 -5.14 6.12 17.70
N TRP A 122 -3.92 6.67 17.62
CA TRP A 122 -3.59 7.97 18.21
C TRP A 122 -4.18 9.14 17.43
N ARG A 123 -4.17 9.08 16.09
CA ARG A 123 -4.64 10.17 15.23
C ARG A 123 -6.04 9.97 14.64
N ASP A 124 -6.71 8.93 15.11
CA ASP A 124 -8.04 8.50 14.70
C ASP A 124 -8.33 8.65 13.21
N TRP A 125 -7.56 7.94 12.38
CA TRP A 125 -7.72 8.09 10.94
C TRP A 125 -9.07 7.56 10.45
N SER A 126 -9.57 8.16 9.36
CA SER A 126 -10.65 7.53 8.61
C SER A 126 -10.17 6.19 8.04
N PHE A 127 -11.07 5.21 7.96
CA PHE A 127 -10.71 3.87 7.44
C PHE A 127 -10.12 3.93 6.03
N ARG A 128 -10.65 4.82 5.17
CA ARG A 128 -10.07 5.09 3.84
C ARG A 128 -8.61 5.51 3.91
N ARG A 129 -8.26 6.42 4.84
CA ARG A 129 -6.88 6.88 5.02
C ARG A 129 -5.98 5.77 5.52
N ALA A 130 -6.46 4.97 6.48
CA ALA A 130 -5.73 3.80 6.97
C ALA A 130 -5.43 2.81 5.82
N CYS A 131 -6.41 2.51 4.95
CA CYS A 131 -6.21 1.67 3.78
C CYS A 131 -5.18 2.25 2.79
N LEU A 132 -5.29 3.55 2.46
CA LEU A 132 -4.35 4.21 1.53
C LEU A 132 -2.92 4.20 2.07
N LEU A 133 -2.74 4.41 3.37
CA LEU A 133 -1.41 4.37 3.99
C LEU A 133 -0.87 2.94 4.02
N LEU A 134 -1.64 1.95 4.46
CA LEU A 134 -1.17 0.57 4.52
C LEU A 134 -0.84 0.01 3.13
N ILE A 135 -1.77 0.14 2.17
CA ILE A 135 -1.55 -0.38 0.82
C ILE A 135 -0.45 0.42 0.13
N GLY A 136 -0.41 1.74 0.36
CA GLY A 136 0.66 2.59 -0.17
C GLY A 136 2.04 2.19 0.34
N THR A 137 2.18 1.95 1.65
CA THR A 137 3.42 1.45 2.26
C THR A 137 3.79 0.07 1.73
N PHE A 138 2.82 -0.83 1.54
CA PHE A 138 3.05 -2.12 0.89
C PHE A 138 3.61 -1.94 -0.53
N LEU A 139 3.03 -1.07 -1.35
CA LEU A 139 3.47 -0.87 -2.74
C LEU A 139 4.86 -0.22 -2.82
N VAL A 140 5.14 0.77 -1.96
CA VAL A 140 6.46 1.43 -1.89
C VAL A 140 7.55 0.45 -1.44
N LEU A 141 7.21 -0.49 -0.56
CA LEU A 141 8.12 -1.50 0.00
C LEU A 141 7.97 -2.87 -0.67
N SER A 142 7.43 -2.92 -1.89
CA SER A 142 7.36 -4.15 -2.70
C SER A 142 8.44 -4.13 -3.77
N THR A 143 9.03 -5.29 -4.07
CA THR A 143 9.92 -5.50 -5.22
C THR A 143 9.14 -5.67 -6.53
N THR A 144 7.82 -5.90 -6.44
CA THR A 144 6.95 -6.15 -7.59
C THR A 144 5.63 -5.40 -7.45
N VAL A 145 5.36 -4.51 -8.39
CA VAL A 145 4.14 -3.69 -8.46
C VAL A 145 3.55 -3.77 -9.86
N HIS A 146 2.72 -4.79 -10.10
CA HIS A 146 1.98 -4.86 -11.35
C HIS A 146 0.91 -3.76 -11.41
N PRO A 147 0.58 -3.25 -12.61
CA PRO A 147 -0.46 -2.23 -12.81
C PRO A 147 -1.78 -2.54 -12.09
N TRP A 148 -2.20 -3.81 -12.07
CA TRP A 148 -3.44 -4.20 -11.39
C TRP A 148 -3.36 -4.13 -9.85
N TYR A 149 -2.17 -4.06 -9.25
CA TYR A 149 -2.01 -3.84 -7.80
C TYR A 149 -2.44 -2.42 -7.38
N LEU A 150 -2.45 -1.47 -8.33
CA LEU A 150 -2.84 -0.08 -8.07
C LEU A 150 -4.37 0.11 -8.14
N LEU A 151 -5.14 -0.83 -8.68
CA LEU A 151 -6.60 -0.70 -8.83
C LEU A 151 -7.32 -0.36 -7.50
N PRO A 152 -7.07 -1.06 -6.38
CA PRO A 152 -7.72 -0.72 -5.11
C PRO A 152 -7.31 0.67 -4.62
N VAL A 153 -6.07 1.08 -4.85
CA VAL A 153 -5.54 2.38 -4.44
C VAL A 153 -6.12 3.49 -5.28
N ILE A 154 -6.26 3.32 -6.60
CA ILE A 154 -6.93 4.27 -7.50
C ILE A 154 -8.39 4.45 -7.08
N GLY A 155 -9.12 3.35 -6.84
CA GLY A 155 -10.49 3.39 -6.34
C GLY A 155 -10.60 4.15 -5.01
N LEU A 156 -9.72 3.85 -4.05
CA LEU A 156 -9.66 4.60 -2.79
C LEU A 156 -9.24 6.06 -3.00
N SER A 157 -8.41 6.36 -3.99
CA SER A 157 -7.86 7.70 -4.23
C SER A 157 -8.95 8.69 -4.61
N VAL A 158 -9.96 8.27 -5.37
CA VAL A 158 -11.07 9.15 -5.81
C VAL A 158 -12.20 9.28 -4.78
N MET A 159 -12.34 8.33 -3.85
CA MET A 159 -13.43 8.33 -2.85
C MET A 159 -13.31 9.40 -1.72
N GLY A 160 -12.31 10.28 -1.78
CA GLY A 160 -12.07 11.29 -0.75
C GLY A 160 -12.41 12.70 -1.21
N PRO A 161 -12.50 13.65 -0.27
CA PRO A 161 -12.79 15.06 -0.59
C PRO A 161 -11.71 15.68 -1.50
N CYS A 162 -10.47 15.19 -1.40
CA CYS A 162 -9.42 15.53 -2.34
C CYS A 162 -8.84 14.23 -2.91
N PRO A 163 -8.82 14.06 -4.25
CA PRO A 163 -8.16 12.95 -4.88
C PRO A 163 -6.69 12.81 -4.46
N SER A 164 -6.22 11.57 -4.40
CA SER A 164 -4.79 11.28 -4.18
C SER A 164 -4.09 11.18 -5.53
N TRP A 165 -3.84 12.34 -6.14
CA TRP A 165 -3.31 12.44 -7.51
C TRP A 165 -2.02 11.67 -7.76
N HIS A 166 -1.14 11.57 -6.76
CA HIS A 166 0.09 10.76 -6.86
C HIS A 166 -0.19 9.28 -7.16
N TRP A 167 -1.20 8.68 -6.54
CA TRP A 167 -1.57 7.29 -6.81
C TRP A 167 -2.28 7.10 -8.15
N ILE A 168 -3.08 8.09 -8.55
CA ILE A 168 -3.76 8.07 -9.86
C ILE A 168 -2.71 8.16 -10.98
N TRP A 169 -1.74 9.07 -10.83
CA TRP A 169 -0.60 9.21 -11.74
C TRP A 169 0.22 7.92 -11.82
N LEU A 170 0.63 7.38 -10.67
CA LEU A 170 1.38 6.12 -10.64
C LEU A 170 0.60 4.98 -11.32
N GLY A 171 -0.71 4.91 -11.05
CA GLY A 171 -1.64 3.97 -11.69
C GLY A 171 -1.61 4.05 -13.21
N LEU A 172 -1.74 5.26 -13.75
CA LEU A 172 -1.76 5.51 -15.18
C LEU A 172 -0.40 5.15 -15.83
N CYS A 173 0.70 5.66 -15.29
CA CYS A 173 2.04 5.40 -15.83
C CYS A 173 2.45 3.93 -15.71
N SER A 174 1.98 3.23 -14.66
CA SER A 174 2.28 1.82 -14.47
C SER A 174 1.82 0.97 -15.65
N VAL A 175 0.72 1.30 -16.33
CA VAL A 175 0.28 0.58 -17.54
C VAL A 175 1.38 0.51 -18.61
N GLY A 176 2.13 1.60 -18.81
CA GLY A 176 3.23 1.64 -19.78
C GLY A 176 4.40 0.72 -19.44
N THR A 177 4.51 0.24 -18.19
CA THR A 177 5.55 -0.73 -17.81
C THR A 177 5.37 -2.11 -18.46
N TYR A 178 4.21 -2.41 -19.05
CA TYR A 178 4.07 -3.62 -19.87
C TYR A 178 4.82 -3.59 -21.19
N LEU A 179 5.31 -2.44 -21.62
CA LEU A 179 6.23 -2.38 -22.75
C LEU A 179 7.51 -3.20 -22.51
N PHE A 180 7.79 -3.57 -21.26
CA PHE A 180 8.82 -4.57 -20.91
C PHE A 180 8.72 -5.87 -21.74
N TYR A 181 7.50 -6.35 -22.01
CA TYR A 181 7.30 -7.63 -22.69
C TYR A 181 7.52 -7.58 -24.22
N VAL A 182 7.75 -6.39 -24.76
CA VAL A 182 7.96 -6.15 -26.20
C VAL A 182 9.19 -5.28 -26.44
N ASP A 183 10.16 -5.30 -25.51
CA ASP A 183 11.41 -4.53 -25.56
C ASP A 183 11.23 -3.02 -25.77
N GLY A 184 10.10 -2.47 -25.30
CA GLY A 184 9.82 -1.03 -25.38
C GLY A 184 10.43 -0.22 -24.22
N LEU A 185 9.97 1.04 -24.08
CA LEU A 185 10.53 2.04 -23.15
C LEU A 185 10.19 1.81 -21.66
N TYR A 186 10.47 0.63 -21.13
CA TYR A 186 10.15 0.21 -19.75
C TYR A 186 10.64 1.19 -18.68
N TRP A 187 11.92 1.55 -18.73
CA TRP A 187 12.55 2.40 -17.72
C TRP A 187 11.95 3.81 -17.69
N THR A 188 11.60 4.36 -18.85
CA THR A 188 10.95 5.67 -18.95
C THR A 188 9.64 5.69 -18.17
N TRP A 189 8.83 4.64 -18.26
CA TRP A 189 7.57 4.53 -17.51
C TRP A 189 7.77 4.37 -16.01
N ILE A 190 8.83 3.69 -15.56
CA ILE A 190 9.19 3.62 -14.13
C ILE A 190 9.52 5.02 -13.61
N TRP A 191 10.45 5.71 -14.26
CA TRP A 191 10.90 7.03 -13.82
C TRP A 191 9.77 8.06 -13.85
N LEU A 192 8.98 8.09 -14.93
CA LEU A 192 7.81 8.97 -15.03
C LEU A 192 6.75 8.64 -13.97
N GLY A 193 6.45 7.35 -13.76
CA GLY A 193 5.43 6.91 -12.81
C GLY A 193 5.81 7.24 -11.38
N TRP A 194 6.93 6.70 -10.90
CA TRP A 194 7.36 6.87 -9.51
C TRP A 194 7.89 8.27 -9.22
N GLY A 195 8.66 8.87 -10.15
CA GLY A 195 9.15 10.24 -10.03
C GLY A 195 8.02 11.26 -10.03
N GLY A 196 7.08 11.14 -10.97
CA GLY A 196 5.90 12.02 -11.02
C GLY A 196 4.97 11.84 -9.81
N ALA A 197 4.77 10.60 -9.34
CA ALA A 197 4.01 10.36 -8.11
C ALA A 197 4.68 11.01 -6.88
N GLY A 198 6.01 10.90 -6.76
CA GLY A 198 6.80 11.57 -5.73
C GLY A 198 6.66 13.09 -5.79
N ALA A 199 6.81 13.68 -6.97
CA ALA A 199 6.66 15.12 -7.18
C ALA A 199 5.24 15.62 -6.80
N LEU A 200 4.19 14.91 -7.23
CA LEU A 200 2.81 15.25 -6.88
C LEU A 200 2.52 15.12 -5.38
N PHE A 201 3.12 14.12 -4.72
CA PHE A 201 3.02 13.96 -3.27
C PHE A 201 3.67 15.13 -2.52
N LEU A 202 4.90 15.49 -2.90
CA LEU A 202 5.64 16.61 -2.30
C LEU A 202 4.95 17.95 -2.56
N PHE A 203 4.50 18.20 -3.79
CA PHE A 203 3.77 19.42 -4.16
C PHE A 203 2.50 19.59 -3.34
N LYS A 204 1.69 18.52 -3.19
CA LYS A 204 0.49 18.56 -2.34
C LYS A 204 0.84 18.85 -0.89
N SER A 205 1.86 18.20 -0.35
CA SER A 205 2.33 18.44 1.03
C SER A 205 2.71 19.90 1.23
N TYR A 206 3.55 20.44 0.34
CA TYR A 206 3.99 21.82 0.35
C TYR A 206 2.81 22.81 0.24
N TRP A 207 1.91 22.62 -0.72
CA TRP A 207 0.74 23.48 -0.91
C TRP A 207 -0.16 23.52 0.32
N THR A 208 -0.42 22.37 0.94
CA THR A 208 -1.24 22.32 2.16
C THR A 208 -0.58 23.03 3.34
N GLN A 209 0.75 23.02 3.43
CA GLN A 209 1.49 23.77 4.46
C GLN A 209 1.37 25.28 4.25
N ILE A 210 1.52 25.77 3.01
CA ILE A 210 1.35 27.20 2.68
C ILE A 210 -0.05 27.69 3.04
N VAL A 211 -1.10 26.95 2.63
CA VAL A 211 -2.49 27.34 2.91
C VAL A 211 -2.76 27.37 4.42
N ARG A 212 -2.23 26.41 5.19
CA ARG A 212 -2.31 26.40 6.66
C ARG A 212 -1.56 27.56 7.30
N TRP A 213 -0.39 27.91 6.78
CA TRP A 213 0.38 29.05 7.26
C TRP A 213 -0.37 30.37 7.00
N ARG A 214 -0.87 30.59 5.77
CA ARG A 214 -1.67 31.78 5.42
C ARG A 214 -2.94 31.92 6.25
N THR A 215 -3.66 30.82 6.49
CA THR A 215 -4.87 30.84 7.33
C THR A 215 -4.57 31.11 8.80
N ARG A 216 -3.44 30.62 9.34
CA ARG A 216 -2.98 30.97 10.69
C ARG A 216 -2.55 32.44 10.80
N ALA A 217 -1.77 32.94 9.84
CA ALA A 217 -1.33 34.33 9.79
C ALA A 217 -2.51 35.32 9.67
N ARG A 218 -3.53 34.98 8.87
CA ARG A 218 -4.76 35.79 8.79
C ARG A 218 -5.55 35.77 10.12
N LYS A 219 -5.59 34.65 10.83
CA LYS A 219 -6.25 34.55 12.14
C LYS A 219 -5.50 35.30 13.25
N SER A 220 -4.17 35.40 13.19
CA SER A 220 -3.40 36.20 14.15
C SER A 220 -3.57 37.71 13.92
N LEU A 221 -3.65 38.15 12.66
CA LEU A 221 -3.91 39.57 12.32
C LEU A 221 -5.31 40.05 12.74
N VAL A 222 -6.31 39.16 12.77
CA VAL A 222 -7.68 39.51 13.23
C VAL A 222 -7.82 39.48 14.75
N ARG A 223 -6.89 38.84 15.48
CA ARG A 223 -6.93 38.72 16.94
C ARG A 223 -6.12 39.78 17.69
N ASN A 224 -5.22 40.48 17.00
CA ASN A 224 -4.54 41.68 17.50
C ASN A 224 -4.98 42.87 16.63
N PRO A 225 -6.10 43.54 16.94
CA PRO A 225 -6.37 44.87 16.40
C PRO A 225 -5.32 45.88 16.90
#